data_AF-A0A8J7UW77-F1
#
_entry.id   AF-A0A8J7UW77-F1
#
_cell.length_a   1.000
_cell.length_b   1.000
_cell.length_c   1.000
_cell.angle_alpha   90.00
_cell.angle_beta   90.00
_cell.angle_gamma   90.00
#
_symmetry.space_group_name_H-M   'P 1'
#
loop_
_entity.id
_entity.type
_entity.pdbx_description
1 polymer ?
#
loop_
_entity_poly.entity_id
_entity_poly.type
_entity_poly.pdbx_seq_one_letter_code
_entity_poly.pdbx_strand_id
1 'polypeptide(L)'
;MTTMSYKTFLFPHNPETITVTTQSRIATAHCPEYGPVHQNLGLARRVIRAQGCFYGADAKERFAALESLMWADGAGLLRIPGLGVVTAYLTALTLNGEGDGSLLRYTAEFTELIASTDREGTRYVD
;
A
#
# COMPACT_ATOMS: atom_id res chain seq x y z
N MET A 1 -8.43 11.19 -15.07
CA MET A 1 -7.58 10.23 -14.34
C MET A 1 -7.10 10.89 -13.07
N THR A 2 -7.26 10.23 -11.92
CA THR A 2 -6.81 10.76 -10.63
C THR A 2 -5.35 10.37 -10.37
N THR A 3 -4.54 11.31 -9.90
CA THR A 3 -3.12 11.08 -9.60
C THR A 3 -2.94 10.43 -8.23
N MET A 4 -2.01 9.48 -8.11
CA MET A 4 -1.65 8.87 -6.84
C MET A 4 -1.01 9.92 -5.92
N SER A 5 -1.36 9.88 -4.63
CA SER A 5 -0.73 10.73 -3.62
C SER A 5 -0.65 10.00 -2.29
N TYR A 6 0.36 10.31 -1.49
CA TYR A 6 0.51 9.80 -0.13
C TYR A 6 0.97 10.90 0.81
N LYS A 7 0.21 11.17 1.89
CA LYS A 7 0.43 12.33 2.77
C LYS A 7 0.56 13.61 1.92
N THR A 8 1.69 14.30 1.98
CA THR A 8 2.01 15.52 1.22
C THR A 8 2.70 15.24 -0.11
N PHE A 9 3.05 13.99 -0.41
CA PHE A 9 3.74 13.62 -1.64
C PHE A 9 2.73 13.31 -2.76
N LEU A 10 2.88 14.02 -3.88
CA LEU A 10 2.16 13.76 -5.12
C LEU A 10 3.07 12.98 -6.07
N PHE A 11 2.58 11.84 -6.57
CA PHE A 11 3.35 11.10 -7.56
C PHE A 11 3.32 11.86 -8.90
N PRO A 12 4.47 12.11 -9.54
CA PRO A 12 4.51 12.83 -10.83
C PRO A 12 3.82 12.05 -11.95
N HIS A 13 3.90 10.71 -11.88
CA HIS A 13 3.20 9.79 -12.74
C HIS A 13 2.58 8.69 -11.87
N ASN A 14 1.41 8.21 -12.27
CA ASN A 14 0.83 7.05 -11.62
C ASN A 14 1.76 5.83 -11.77
N PRO A 15 1.81 4.95 -10.76
CA PRO A 15 2.58 3.72 -10.84
C PRO A 15 2.18 2.90 -12.07
N GLU A 16 3.15 2.22 -12.66
CA GLU A 16 2.97 1.26 -13.76
C GLU A 16 2.11 0.06 -13.31
N THR A 17 2.21 -0.33 -12.04
CA THR A 17 1.45 -1.46 -11.48
C THR A 17 1.02 -1.16 -10.06
N ILE A 18 -0.25 -1.43 -9.78
CA ILE A 18 -0.83 -1.37 -8.44
C ILE A 18 -1.43 -2.74 -8.12
N THR A 19 -0.97 -3.34 -7.03
CA THR A 19 -1.50 -4.61 -6.52
C THR A 19 -2.09 -4.37 -5.13
N VAL A 20 -3.33 -4.80 -4.93
CA VAL A 20 -3.99 -4.77 -3.63
C VAL A 20 -4.19 -6.21 -3.16
N THR A 21 -3.53 -6.57 -2.05
CA THR A 21 -3.70 -7.88 -1.40
C THR A 21 -4.48 -7.72 -0.11
N THR A 22 -5.61 -8.38 -0.02
CA THR A 22 -6.47 -8.38 1.17
C THR A 22 -6.44 -9.78 1.79
N GLN A 23 -6.09 -9.88 3.07
CA GLN A 23 -5.98 -11.15 3.78
C GLN A 23 -6.94 -11.16 4.98
N SER A 24 -7.78 -12.18 5.06
CA SER A 24 -8.51 -12.55 6.28
C SER A 24 -7.75 -13.63 7.05
N ARG A 25 -8.02 -13.77 8.34
CA ARG A 25 -7.46 -14.84 9.17
C ARG A 25 -8.56 -15.86 9.49
N ILE A 26 -8.27 -17.14 9.24
CA ILE A 26 -9.15 -18.26 9.60
C ILE A 26 -8.42 -19.10 10.65
N ALA A 27 -9.05 -19.35 11.79
CA ALA A 27 -8.62 -20.36 12.74
C ALA A 27 -9.26 -21.70 12.38
N THR A 28 -8.48 -22.78 12.48
CA THR A 28 -8.95 -24.14 12.23
C THR A 28 -8.70 -24.99 13.47
N ALA A 29 -9.76 -25.62 13.98
CA ALA A 29 -9.68 -26.59 15.06
C ALA A 29 -10.15 -27.97 14.58
N HIS A 30 -9.58 -29.04 15.14
CA HIS A 30 -10.06 -30.39 14.87
C HIS A 30 -11.17 -30.76 15.85
N CYS A 31 -12.30 -31.25 15.32
CA CYS A 31 -13.38 -31.82 16.12
C CYS A 31 -13.44 -33.33 15.87
N PRO A 32 -13.18 -34.18 16.90
CA PRO A 32 -13.25 -35.64 16.75
C PRO A 32 -14.59 -36.08 16.15
N GLU A 33 -14.58 -37.00 15.19
CA GLU A 33 -15.76 -37.48 14.44
C GLU A 33 -16.49 -36.45 13.54
N TYR A 34 -16.18 -35.15 13.65
CA TYR A 34 -16.90 -34.08 12.92
C TYR A 34 -16.03 -33.29 11.94
N GLY A 35 -14.72 -33.55 11.88
CA GLY A 35 -13.80 -32.89 10.96
C GLY A 35 -13.36 -31.49 11.41
N PRO A 36 -12.78 -30.67 10.51
CA PRO A 36 -12.27 -29.36 10.86
C PRO A 36 -13.39 -28.33 11.06
N VAL A 37 -13.30 -27.56 12.15
CA VAL A 37 -14.11 -26.37 12.40
C VAL A 37 -13.31 -25.14 12.01
N HIS A 38 -13.84 -24.33 11.10
CA HIS A 38 -13.23 -23.07 10.67
C HIS A 38 -13.95 -21.87 11.32
N GLN A 39 -13.18 -21.02 12.00
CA GLN A 39 -13.67 -19.75 12.53
C GLN A 39 -13.01 -18.59 11.78
N ASN A 40 -13.82 -17.74 11.17
CA ASN A 40 -13.33 -16.51 10.57
C ASN A 40 -13.01 -15.50 11.68
N LEU A 41 -11.72 -15.16 11.82
CA LEU A 41 -11.23 -14.18 12.79
C LEU A 41 -11.24 -12.75 12.25
N GLY A 42 -11.78 -12.56 11.04
CA GLY A 42 -11.91 -11.27 10.40
C GLY A 42 -10.71 -10.89 9.52
N LEU A 43 -10.69 -9.62 9.15
CA LEU A 43 -9.65 -9.06 8.29
C LEU A 43 -8.32 -8.98 9.06
N ALA A 44 -7.25 -9.51 8.46
CA ALA A 44 -5.92 -9.50 9.06
C ALA A 44 -5.11 -8.29 8.62
N ARG A 45 -5.01 -8.08 7.30
CA ARG A 45 -4.33 -6.92 6.71
C ARG A 45 -4.78 -6.68 5.28
N ARG A 46 -4.61 -5.44 4.83
CA ARG A 46 -4.71 -5.08 3.41
C ARG A 46 -3.45 -4.30 3.02
N VAL A 47 -2.76 -4.80 2.01
CA VAL A 47 -1.47 -4.31 1.55
C VAL A 47 -1.62 -3.80 0.13
N ILE A 48 -1.18 -2.57 -0.11
CA ILE A 48 -1.17 -1.93 -1.41
C ILE A 48 0.28 -1.81 -1.84
N ARG A 49 0.63 -2.39 -2.99
CA ARG A 49 1.94 -2.24 -3.61
C ARG A 49 1.84 -1.42 -4.86
N ALA A 50 2.66 -0.39 -4.96
CA ALA A 50 2.76 0.49 -6.11
C ALA A 50 4.17 0.42 -6.69
N GLN A 51 4.27 0.07 -7.96
CA GLN A 51 5.52 -0.05 -8.68
C GLN A 51 5.55 0.93 -9.84
N GLY A 52 6.63 1.67 -9.98
CA GLY A 52 6.81 2.64 -11.05
C GLY A 52 8.24 3.12 -11.14
N CYS A 53 8.45 4.20 -11.87
CA CYS A 53 9.77 4.82 -12.02
C CYS A 53 9.72 6.33 -11.78
N PHE A 54 10.81 6.85 -11.23
CA PHE A 54 11.18 8.24 -11.35
C PHE A 54 12.28 8.36 -12.40
N TYR A 55 12.19 9.40 -13.22
CA TYR A 55 13.12 9.68 -14.31
C TYR A 55 13.28 11.19 -14.46
N GLY A 56 14.38 11.59 -15.09
CA GLY A 56 14.76 13.00 -15.24
C GLY A 56 15.73 13.47 -14.16
N ALA A 57 16.13 14.73 -14.24
CA ALA A 57 17.15 15.30 -13.37
C ALA A 57 16.75 15.32 -11.89
N ASP A 58 15.46 15.28 -11.58
CA ASP A 58 14.91 15.31 -10.22
C ASP A 58 14.49 13.93 -9.69
N ALA A 59 14.89 12.83 -10.36
CA ALA A 59 14.48 11.48 -9.97
C ALA A 59 14.94 11.10 -8.56
N LYS A 60 16.16 11.49 -8.18
CA LYS A 60 16.75 11.20 -6.87
C LYS A 60 16.06 12.01 -5.77
N GLU A 61 15.77 13.27 -6.03
CA GLU A 61 15.06 14.18 -5.13
C GLU A 61 13.63 13.68 -4.88
N ARG A 62 12.93 13.22 -5.93
CA ARG A 62 11.60 12.60 -5.80
C ARG A 62 11.62 11.34 -4.96
N PHE A 63 12.62 10.47 -5.18
CA PHE A 63 12.78 9.29 -4.35
C PHE A 63 13.03 9.66 -2.89
N ALA A 64 13.97 10.57 -2.62
CA ALA A 64 14.30 11.03 -1.28
C ALA A 64 13.09 11.68 -0.58
N ALA A 65 12.26 12.42 -1.31
CA ALA A 65 11.03 13.00 -0.77
C ALA A 65 10.03 11.92 -0.34
N LEU A 66 9.82 10.87 -1.15
CA LEU A 66 8.97 9.74 -0.78
C LEU A 66 9.57 8.93 0.38
N GLU A 67 10.88 8.70 0.36
CA GLU A 67 11.62 8.02 1.43
C GLU A 67 11.53 8.76 2.76
N SER A 68 11.55 10.10 2.76
CA SER A 68 11.38 10.89 3.98
C SER A 68 10.07 10.61 4.72
N LEU A 69 9.03 10.19 3.98
CA LEU A 69 7.73 9.82 4.55
C LEU A 69 7.73 8.45 5.25
N MET A 70 8.76 7.61 5.05
CA MET A 70 8.98 6.40 5.85
C MET A 70 9.26 6.74 7.32
N TRP A 71 9.93 7.87 7.55
CA TRP A 71 10.31 8.35 8.88
C TRP A 71 9.26 9.27 9.51
N ALA A 72 8.21 9.62 8.76
CA ALA A 72 7.12 10.45 9.26
C ALA A 72 6.15 9.63 10.11
N ASP A 73 5.84 10.11 11.30
CA ASP A 73 4.93 9.45 12.22
C ASP A 73 3.53 9.21 11.63
N GLY A 74 2.91 8.12 12.10
CA GLY A 74 1.50 7.81 11.84
C GLY A 74 1.17 7.38 10.40
N ALA A 75 -0.05 6.88 10.25
CA ALA A 75 -0.63 6.61 8.95
C ALA A 75 -1.03 7.92 8.25
N GLY A 76 -1.09 7.90 6.93
CA GLY A 76 -1.51 9.04 6.12
C GLY A 76 -2.52 8.64 5.04
N LEU A 77 -3.19 9.63 4.48
CA LEU A 77 -4.07 9.42 3.33
C LEU A 77 -3.24 8.96 2.12
N LEU A 78 -3.62 7.82 1.58
CA LEU A 78 -3.14 7.22 0.36
C LEU A 78 -4.27 7.25 -0.66
N ARG A 79 -4.14 8.08 -1.69
CA ARG A 79 -5.03 8.09 -2.85
C ARG A 79 -4.50 7.11 -3.88
N ILE A 80 -5.31 6.13 -4.24
CA ILE A 80 -4.99 5.06 -5.17
C ILE A 80 -5.77 5.30 -6.46
N PRO A 81 -5.10 5.55 -7.61
CA PRO A 81 -5.75 5.78 -8.89
C PRO A 81 -6.74 4.66 -9.24
N GLY A 82 -8.00 5.04 -9.52
CA GLY A 82 -9.06 4.10 -9.90
C GLY A 82 -9.60 3.22 -8.76
N LEU A 83 -9.07 3.33 -7.54
CA LEU A 83 -9.55 2.57 -6.38
C LEU A 83 -10.10 3.46 -5.27
N GLY A 84 -9.59 4.67 -5.03
CA GLY A 84 -10.14 5.60 -4.02
C GLY A 84 -9.10 6.06 -3.01
N VAL A 85 -9.51 6.43 -1.80
CA VAL A 85 -8.61 6.93 -0.74
C VAL A 85 -8.71 6.05 0.50
N VAL A 86 -7.55 5.70 1.08
CA VAL A 86 -7.45 4.93 2.32
C VAL A 86 -6.46 5.59 3.27
N THR A 87 -6.54 5.30 4.56
CA THR A 87 -5.50 5.67 5.52
C THR A 87 -4.51 4.52 5.64
N ALA A 88 -3.22 4.75 5.39
CA ALA A 88 -2.22 3.67 5.36
C ALA A 88 -0.86 4.13 5.91
N TYR A 89 -0.06 3.17 6.37
CA TYR A 89 1.36 3.35 6.64
C TYR A 89 2.15 3.00 5.39
N LEU A 90 3.16 3.78 5.03
CA LEU A 90 4.20 3.35 4.10
C LEU A 90 5.14 2.43 4.88
N THR A 91 5.08 1.13 4.59
CA THR A 91 5.73 0.08 5.38
C THR A 91 6.99 -0.48 4.74
N ALA A 92 7.16 -0.31 3.43
CA ALA A 92 8.43 -0.57 2.76
C ALA A 92 8.58 0.32 1.53
N LEU A 93 9.83 0.67 1.24
CA LEU A 93 10.21 1.34 0.00
C LEU A 93 11.49 0.68 -0.51
N THR A 94 11.46 0.22 -1.75
CA THR A 94 12.62 -0.38 -2.42
C THR A 94 12.98 0.44 -3.65
N LEU A 95 14.27 0.67 -3.85
CA LEU A 95 14.83 1.34 -5.01
C LEU A 95 15.71 0.38 -5.81
N ASN A 96 15.40 0.23 -7.09
CA ASN A 96 16.25 -0.43 -8.07
C ASN A 96 16.57 0.58 -9.17
N GLY A 97 17.78 1.13 -9.17
CA GLY A 97 18.23 2.09 -10.17
C GLY A 97 19.24 1.48 -11.13
N GLU A 98 19.36 2.07 -12.32
CA GLU A 98 20.56 1.92 -13.14
C GLU A 98 21.73 2.64 -12.47
N GLY A 99 22.97 2.17 -12.70
CA GLY A 99 24.16 2.70 -12.00
C GLY A 99 24.45 4.18 -12.29
N ASP A 100 23.89 4.74 -13.36
CA ASP A 100 23.98 6.16 -13.72
C ASP A 100 22.93 7.04 -13.02
N GLY A 101 21.93 6.44 -12.37
CA GLY A 101 20.85 7.10 -11.66
C GLY A 101 19.85 7.86 -12.55
N SER A 102 19.84 7.61 -13.87
CA SER A 102 18.93 8.25 -14.82
C SER A 102 17.50 7.74 -14.72
N LEU A 103 17.35 6.46 -14.33
CA LEU A 103 16.09 5.77 -14.11
C LEU A 103 16.11 5.08 -12.75
N LEU A 104 15.14 5.44 -11.91
CA LEU A 104 14.98 4.92 -10.56
C LEU A 104 13.64 4.17 -10.46
N ARG A 105 13.67 2.84 -10.52
CA ARG A 105 12.48 2.02 -10.32
C ARG A 105 12.21 1.85 -8.83
N TYR A 106 11.00 2.21 -8.40
CA TYR A 106 10.59 2.06 -7.01
C TYR A 106 9.54 0.96 -6.86
N THR A 107 9.52 0.33 -5.68
CA THR A 107 8.36 -0.40 -5.16
C THR A 107 8.02 0.16 -3.79
N ALA A 108 6.85 0.79 -3.67
CA ALA A 108 6.30 1.28 -2.41
C ALA A 108 5.24 0.30 -1.91
N GLU A 109 5.37 -0.12 -0.66
CA GLU A 109 4.39 -0.96 0.03
C GLU A 109 3.71 -0.16 1.12
N PHE A 110 2.37 -0.21 1.10
CA PHE A 110 1.53 0.44 2.08
C PHE A 110 0.69 -0.61 2.81
N THR A 111 0.66 -0.54 4.14
CA THR A 111 -0.29 -1.32 4.96
C THR A 111 -1.42 -0.41 5.39
N GLU A 112 -2.64 -0.74 4.98
CA GLU A 112 -3.84 0.01 5.35
C GLU A 112 -4.07 -0.04 6.86
N LEU A 113 -4.33 1.12 7.45
CA LEU A 113 -4.84 1.22 8.81
C LEU A 113 -6.32 0.84 8.78
N ILE A 114 -6.58 -0.43 9.07
CA ILE A 114 -7.93 -0.99 9.20
C ILE A 114 -8.46 -0.64 10.59
N ALA A 115 -9.50 0.20 10.66
CA ALA A 115 -10.16 0.47 11.93
C ALA A 115 -10.97 -0.77 12.37
N SER A 116 -11.08 -1.00 13.68
CA SER A 116 -11.92 -2.09 14.23
C SER A 116 -13.40 -1.98 13.84
N THR A 117 -13.84 -0.77 13.50
CA THR A 117 -15.20 -0.44 13.06
C THR A 117 -15.44 -0.67 11.57
N ASP A 118 -14.40 -0.92 10.77
CA ASP A 118 -14.53 -1.20 9.33
C ASP A 118 -14.99 -2.65 9.12
N ARG A 119 -16.25 -2.95 9.45
CA ARG A 119 -16.82 -4.29 9.31
C ARG A 119 -17.36 -4.59 7.91
N GLU A 120 -17.56 -3.59 7.07
CA GLU A 120 -18.16 -3.75 5.74
C GLU A 120 -17.40 -2.94 4.68
N GLY A 121 -17.32 -3.50 3.46
CA GLY A 121 -16.46 -3.06 2.37
C GLY A 121 -16.82 -1.72 1.70
N THR A 122 -17.20 -0.69 2.46
CA THR A 122 -17.49 0.68 2.00
C THR A 122 -16.25 1.56 1.88
N ARG A 123 -15.05 0.97 1.67
CA ARG A 123 -13.75 1.65 1.75
C ARG A 123 -13.40 2.56 0.57
N TYR A 124 -14.29 2.72 -0.38
CA TYR A 124 -14.08 3.57 -1.55
C TYR A 124 -15.26 4.53 -1.66
N VAL A 125 -15.19 5.63 -0.93
CA VAL A 125 -16.06 6.79 -1.17
C VAL A 125 -15.23 7.81 -1.95
N ASP A 126 -15.77 8.22 -3.10
CA ASP A 126 -15.24 9.28 -3.97
C ASP A 126 -15.41 10.65 -3.32
#